data_AF-A0A183CPG2-F1
#
_entry.id   AF-A0A183CPG2-F1
#
_cell.length_a   1.000
_cell.length_b   1.000
_cell.length_c   1.000
_cell.angle_alpha   90.00
_cell.angle_beta   90.00
_cell.angle_gamma   90.00
#
_symmetry.space_group_name_H-M   'P 1'
#
loop_
_entity.id
_entity.type
_entity.pdbx_description
1 polymer ?
#
loop_
_entity_poly.entity_id
_entity_poly.type
_entity_poly.pdbx_seq_one_letter_code
_entity_poly.pdbx_strand_id
1 'polypeptide(L)'
;LGYSMRFFSRLKERKCILFSLCVMLIFFVVSFPWPFLGTQMPRPQFRHDFSQVNETSTLVLTSNGCDRGQYSWCDSTPAINVYVYHVALVLCFGLAMPVGQMNLDTLYSRMLGPIKQGTMQGIFFSVGESLVLFGPPLINFAYQTYGPRPIWVMEILLFSFGIFLWLLCYQRLVPASEALKLANIRERTTKCGPLPSGKNDGGLLHVD
;
A
#
# COMPACT_ATOMS: atom_id res chain seq x y z
N LEU A 1 21.65 6.07 10.62
CA LEU A 1 20.35 6.32 9.93
C LEU A 1 20.44 7.07 8.58
N GLY A 2 21.55 7.73 8.23
CA GLY A 2 21.65 8.50 6.96
C GLY A 2 21.77 7.68 5.66
N TYR A 3 22.22 6.42 5.72
CA TYR A 3 22.36 5.57 4.52
C TYR A 3 21.03 4.97 4.02
N SER A 4 20.09 4.69 4.92
CA SER A 4 18.76 4.16 4.54
C SER A 4 17.97 5.18 3.70
N MET A 5 18.05 6.48 4.04
CA MET A 5 17.43 7.55 3.26
C MET A 5 18.03 7.73 1.86
N ARG A 6 19.31 7.38 1.63
CA ARG A 6 19.94 7.43 0.30
C ARG A 6 19.52 6.28 -0.63
N PHE A 7 19.07 5.16 -0.09
CA PHE A 7 18.56 4.06 -0.91
C PHE A 7 17.24 4.45 -1.59
N PHE A 8 16.33 5.07 -0.84
CA PHE A 8 15.07 5.59 -1.37
C PHE A 8 15.26 6.72 -2.39
N SER A 9 16.33 7.52 -2.30
CA SER A 9 16.56 8.62 -3.25
C SER A 9 16.94 8.17 -4.66
N ARG A 10 17.34 6.90 -4.85
CA ARG A 10 17.63 6.32 -6.17
C ARG A 10 16.45 5.57 -6.80
N LEU A 11 15.44 5.21 -6.01
CA LEU A 11 14.22 4.61 -6.52
C LEU A 11 13.24 5.72 -6.87
N LYS A 12 12.82 5.78 -8.14
CA LYS A 12 11.75 6.69 -8.57
C LYS A 12 10.52 6.39 -7.73
N GLU A 13 9.99 7.39 -7.03
CA GLU A 13 8.89 7.25 -6.05
C GLU A 13 7.69 6.49 -6.65
N ARG A 14 7.44 6.68 -7.95
CA ARG A 14 6.39 5.96 -8.69
C ARG A 14 6.55 4.45 -8.74
N LYS A 15 7.79 3.96 -8.84
CA LYS A 15 8.09 2.52 -8.85
C LYS A 15 7.90 1.91 -7.46
N CYS A 16 8.22 2.65 -6.41
CA CYS A 16 7.98 2.24 -5.03
C CYS A 16 6.48 2.11 -4.74
N ILE A 17 5.67 3.07 -5.21
CA ILE A 17 4.20 3.02 -5.03
C ILE A 17 3.62 1.83 -5.78
N LEU A 18 4.03 1.61 -7.04
CA LEU A 18 3.58 0.45 -7.81
C LEU A 18 3.99 -0.87 -7.15
N PHE A 19 5.22 -0.97 -6.66
CA PHE A 19 5.70 -2.13 -5.91
C PHE A 19 4.83 -2.38 -4.67
N SER A 20 4.55 -1.33 -3.88
CA SER A 20 3.67 -1.44 -2.71
C SER A 20 2.28 -1.95 -3.09
N LEU A 21 1.65 -1.38 -4.11
CA LEU A 21 0.31 -1.80 -4.57
C LEU A 21 0.31 -3.28 -5.01
N CYS A 22 1.34 -3.72 -5.73
CA CYS A 22 1.50 -5.13 -6.11
C CYS A 22 1.63 -6.04 -4.89
N VAL A 23 2.44 -5.67 -3.90
CA VAL A 23 2.60 -6.47 -2.68
C VAL A 23 1.30 -6.55 -1.87
N MET A 24 0.55 -5.44 -1.77
CA MET A 24 -0.77 -5.45 -1.10
C MET A 24 -1.78 -6.33 -1.85
N LEU A 25 -1.82 -6.27 -3.19
CA LEU A 25 -2.67 -7.15 -3.99
C LEU A 25 -2.30 -8.63 -3.76
N ILE A 26 -1.01 -8.97 -3.78
CA ILE A 26 -0.53 -10.33 -3.51
C ILE A 26 -0.96 -10.79 -2.12
N PHE A 27 -0.86 -9.92 -1.10
CA PHE A 27 -1.31 -10.23 0.25
C PHE A 27 -2.79 -10.63 0.28
N PHE A 28 -3.67 -9.86 -0.36
CA PHE A 28 -5.11 -10.17 -0.37
C PHE A 28 -5.43 -11.44 -1.18
N VAL A 29 -4.70 -11.70 -2.27
CA VAL A 29 -4.86 -12.91 -3.09
C VAL A 29 -4.37 -14.16 -2.36
N VAL A 30 -3.22 -14.09 -1.67
CA VAL A 30 -2.67 -15.21 -0.90
C VAL A 30 -3.50 -15.46 0.37
N SER A 31 -3.97 -14.39 1.01
CA SER A 31 -4.83 -14.47 2.19
C SER A 31 -6.30 -14.72 1.85
N PHE A 32 -6.64 -14.98 0.59
CA PHE A 32 -7.99 -15.35 0.22
C PHE A 32 -8.26 -16.81 0.66
N PRO A 33 -9.39 -17.11 1.32
CA PRO A 33 -9.73 -18.47 1.73
C PRO A 33 -10.18 -19.31 0.52
N TRP A 34 -9.19 -19.71 -0.28
CA TRP A 34 -9.37 -20.50 -1.49
C TRP A 34 -10.05 -21.84 -1.18
N PRO A 35 -11.09 -22.22 -1.95
CA PRO A 35 -11.85 -23.44 -1.69
C PRO A 35 -11.02 -24.72 -1.84
N PHE A 36 -9.88 -24.67 -2.52
CA PHE A 36 -9.02 -25.83 -2.80
C PHE A 36 -7.87 -26.02 -1.80
N LEU A 37 -7.59 -25.05 -0.92
CA LEU A 37 -6.45 -25.09 0.00
C LEU A 37 -6.81 -25.40 1.47
N GLY A 38 -8.08 -25.23 1.85
CA GLY A 38 -8.44 -25.18 3.27
C GLY A 38 -9.28 -26.36 3.75
N THR A 39 -8.88 -26.90 4.90
CA THR A 39 -9.75 -27.70 5.76
C THR A 39 -10.89 -26.83 6.29
N GLN A 40 -12.01 -27.44 6.70
CA GLN A 40 -13.12 -26.67 7.29
C GLN A 40 -12.68 -25.91 8.54
N MET A 41 -13.31 -24.76 8.78
CA MET A 41 -12.99 -23.91 9.93
C MET A 41 -13.28 -24.66 11.25
N PRO A 42 -12.32 -24.76 12.18
CA PRO A 42 -12.53 -25.48 13.43
C PRO A 42 -13.63 -24.80 14.25
N ARG A 43 -14.42 -25.61 14.97
CA ARG A 43 -15.46 -25.11 15.87
C ARG A 43 -14.83 -24.47 17.11
N PRO A 44 -15.45 -23.43 17.69
CA PRO A 44 -15.00 -22.90 18.97
C PRO A 44 -15.18 -23.99 20.02
N GLN A 45 -14.09 -24.37 20.67
CA GLN A 45 -14.14 -25.31 21.79
C GLN A 45 -14.16 -24.50 23.08
N PHE A 46 -15.25 -24.59 23.81
CA PHE A 46 -15.36 -24.06 25.16
C PHE A 46 -15.06 -25.17 26.14
N ARG A 47 -14.09 -24.96 27.03
CA ARG A 47 -13.84 -25.82 28.18
C ARG A 47 -14.41 -25.14 29.41
N HIS A 48 -15.16 -25.88 30.21
CA HIS A 48 -15.51 -25.43 31.56
C HIS A 48 -14.25 -25.55 32.43
N ASP A 49 -13.75 -24.42 32.92
CA ASP A 49 -12.73 -24.41 33.96
C ASP A 49 -13.45 -24.24 35.31
N PHE A 50 -13.26 -25.21 36.19
CA PHE A 50 -13.88 -25.20 37.50
C PHE A 50 -12.87 -24.67 38.52
N SER A 51 -13.03 -23.42 38.94
CA SER A 51 -12.21 -22.86 40.01
C SER A 51 -12.74 -23.34 41.36
N GLN A 52 -12.01 -24.24 42.01
CA GLN A 52 -12.36 -24.75 43.35
C GLN A 52 -12.34 -23.68 44.45
N VAL A 53 -11.75 -22.51 44.18
CA VAL A 53 -11.61 -21.42 45.17
C VAL A 53 -12.88 -20.58 45.29
N ASN A 54 -13.74 -20.59 44.27
CA ASN A 54 -14.88 -19.66 44.19
C ASN A 54 -16.20 -20.30 43.73
N GLU A 55 -16.23 -21.63 43.55
CA GLU A 55 -17.38 -22.40 43.02
C GLU A 55 -18.00 -21.82 41.73
N THR A 56 -17.22 -21.05 40.98
CA THR A 56 -17.65 -20.47 39.71
C THR A 56 -17.08 -21.28 38.55
N SER A 57 -17.97 -21.86 37.75
CA SER A 57 -17.62 -22.45 36.46
C SER A 57 -17.46 -21.34 35.43
N THR A 58 -16.23 -21.07 35.00
CA THR A 58 -15.96 -20.09 33.94
C THR A 58 -15.83 -20.83 32.60
N LEU A 59 -16.49 -20.30 31.57
CA LEU A 59 -16.35 -20.79 30.21
C LEU A 59 -15.06 -20.21 29.61
N VAL A 60 -14.06 -21.06 29.39
CA VAL A 60 -12.77 -20.65 28.82
C VAL A 60 -12.71 -21.10 27.35
N LEU A 61 -12.54 -20.13 26.44
CA LEU A 61 -12.36 -20.40 25.02
C LEU A 61 -10.99 -21.07 24.80
N THR A 62 -11.00 -22.34 24.41
CA THR A 62 -9.79 -23.17 24.28
C THR A 62 -9.31 -23.28 22.84
N SER A 63 -10.20 -23.04 21.86
CA SER A 63 -9.86 -23.05 20.42
C SER A 63 -10.58 -21.95 19.68
N ASN A 64 -9.82 -21.17 18.90
CA ASN A 64 -10.33 -20.09 18.05
C ASN A 64 -11.17 -20.71 16.93
N GLY A 65 -12.49 -20.54 16.98
CA GLY A 65 -13.39 -21.10 15.98
C GLY A 65 -14.65 -20.25 15.78
N CYS A 66 -15.41 -20.59 14.75
CA CYS A 66 -16.61 -19.85 14.33
C CYS A 66 -17.88 -20.52 14.87
N ASP A 67 -18.71 -19.79 15.63
CA ASP A 67 -20.00 -20.29 16.12
C ASP A 67 -21.06 -20.25 15.00
N ARG A 68 -21.56 -21.43 14.63
CA ARG A 68 -22.58 -21.59 13.58
C ARG A 68 -23.95 -21.03 13.98
N GLY A 69 -24.23 -20.92 15.29
CA GLY A 69 -25.46 -20.31 15.79
C GLY A 69 -25.49 -18.80 15.59
N GLN A 70 -24.32 -18.17 15.55
CA GLN A 70 -24.17 -16.72 15.40
C GLN A 70 -23.87 -16.30 13.96
N TYR A 71 -23.12 -17.12 13.21
CA TYR A 71 -22.64 -16.77 11.87
C TYR A 71 -22.93 -17.89 10.86
N SER A 72 -23.77 -17.60 9.88
CA SER A 72 -24.16 -18.55 8.82
C SER A 72 -23.04 -18.86 7.82
N TRP A 73 -22.04 -17.99 7.71
CA TRP A 73 -20.91 -18.15 6.77
C TRP A 73 -19.80 -19.07 7.29
N CYS A 74 -19.87 -19.56 8.53
CA CYS A 74 -18.88 -20.49 9.09
C CYS A 74 -18.76 -21.78 8.26
N ASP A 75 -19.86 -22.27 7.67
CA ASP A 75 -19.89 -23.53 6.93
C ASP A 75 -19.34 -23.39 5.50
N SER A 76 -19.45 -22.20 4.92
CA SER A 76 -19.01 -21.94 3.54
C SER A 76 -17.55 -21.49 3.46
N THR A 77 -16.95 -21.05 4.56
CA THR A 77 -15.60 -20.45 4.58
C THR A 77 -14.54 -21.44 5.07
N PRO A 78 -13.53 -21.78 4.26
CA PRO A 78 -12.44 -22.67 4.66
C PRO A 78 -11.43 -21.95 5.56
N ALA A 79 -10.74 -22.72 6.40
CA ALA A 79 -9.66 -22.18 7.24
C ALA A 79 -8.41 -21.85 6.42
N ILE A 80 -7.70 -20.82 6.88
CA ILE A 80 -6.45 -20.34 6.29
C ILE A 80 -5.25 -20.79 7.13
N ASN A 81 -4.12 -21.04 6.47
CA ASN A 81 -2.88 -21.36 7.18
C ASN A 81 -2.37 -20.13 7.94
N VAL A 82 -2.34 -20.25 9.27
CA VAL A 82 -1.94 -19.19 10.20
C VAL A 82 -0.54 -18.66 9.91
N TYR A 83 0.43 -19.53 9.58
CA TYR A 83 1.81 -19.11 9.34
C TYR A 83 1.94 -18.27 8.08
N VAL A 84 1.31 -18.69 6.99
CA VAL A 84 1.32 -17.96 5.71
C VAL A 84 0.67 -16.60 5.88
N TYR A 85 -0.48 -16.55 6.57
CA TYR A 85 -1.17 -15.29 6.86
C TYR A 85 -0.32 -14.33 7.68
N HIS A 86 0.31 -14.78 8.77
CA HIS A 86 1.14 -13.92 9.62
C HIS A 86 2.36 -13.37 8.89
N VAL A 87 3.07 -14.21 8.13
CA VAL A 87 4.24 -13.75 7.35
C VAL A 87 3.81 -12.73 6.30
N ALA A 88 2.73 -13.01 5.57
CA ALA A 88 2.21 -12.08 4.57
C ALA A 88 1.72 -10.76 5.21
N LEU A 89 1.11 -10.83 6.40
CA LEU A 89 0.66 -9.67 7.16
C LEU A 89 1.83 -8.78 7.58
N VAL A 90 2.92 -9.35 8.10
CA VAL A 90 4.12 -8.60 8.47
C VAL A 90 4.74 -7.91 7.25
N LEU A 91 4.83 -8.59 6.11
CA LEU A 91 5.34 -7.99 4.88
C LEU A 91 4.44 -6.86 4.35
N CYS A 92 3.12 -7.06 4.42
CA CYS A 92 2.15 -6.08 3.92
C CYS A 92 2.09 -4.83 4.81
N PHE A 93 1.82 -4.99 6.09
CA PHE A 93 1.66 -3.87 7.03
C PHE A 93 2.99 -3.29 7.49
N GLY A 94 4.04 -4.11 7.59
CA GLY A 94 5.36 -3.68 8.05
C GLY A 94 6.23 -3.05 6.96
N LEU A 95 6.05 -3.42 5.69
CA LEU A 95 6.86 -2.92 4.58
C LEU A 95 6.05 -2.22 3.50
N ALA A 96 5.05 -2.89 2.92
CA ALA A 96 4.34 -2.34 1.76
C ALA A 96 3.60 -1.05 2.12
N MET A 97 2.69 -1.09 3.10
CA MET A 97 1.92 0.06 3.58
C MET A 97 2.76 1.32 3.83
N PRO A 98 3.81 1.30 4.70
CA PRO A 98 4.59 2.50 4.98
C PRO A 98 5.38 2.98 3.75
N VAL A 99 5.94 2.07 2.94
CA VAL A 99 6.64 2.45 1.71
C VAL A 99 5.69 3.10 0.71
N GLY A 100 4.51 2.53 0.49
CA GLY A 100 3.48 3.09 -0.38
C GLY A 100 3.05 4.48 0.07
N GLN A 101 2.67 4.62 1.34
CA GLN A 101 2.18 5.87 1.91
C GLN A 101 3.23 6.99 1.85
N MET A 102 4.46 6.74 2.31
CA MET A 102 5.53 7.76 2.30
C MET A 102 5.86 8.25 0.90
N ASN A 103 5.92 7.33 -0.08
CA ASN A 103 6.22 7.69 -1.46
C ASN A 103 5.04 8.41 -2.12
N LEU A 104 3.79 8.04 -1.77
CA LEU A 104 2.59 8.70 -2.27
C LEU A 104 2.51 10.16 -1.79
N ASP A 105 2.70 10.39 -0.49
CA ASP A 105 2.69 11.74 0.10
C ASP A 105 3.81 12.62 -0.48
N THR A 106 5.01 12.03 -0.66
CA THR A 106 6.15 12.70 -1.31
C THR A 106 5.85 13.06 -2.76
N LEU A 107 5.30 12.12 -3.53
CA LEU A 107 4.97 12.34 -4.94
C LEU A 107 3.88 13.41 -5.08
N TYR A 108 2.84 13.33 -4.25
CA TYR A 108 1.73 14.29 -4.23
C TYR A 108 2.22 15.72 -3.95
N SER A 109 3.05 15.88 -2.92
CA SER A 109 3.71 17.15 -2.58
C SER A 109 4.52 17.73 -3.75
N ARG A 110 5.30 16.89 -4.45
CA ARG A 110 6.12 17.31 -5.60
C ARG A 110 5.30 17.61 -6.86
N MET A 111 4.10 17.05 -7.00
CA MET A 111 3.19 17.36 -8.11
C MET A 111 2.52 18.73 -7.93
N LEU A 112 2.16 19.10 -6.71
CA LEU A 112 1.47 20.37 -6.40
C LEU A 112 2.38 21.60 -6.52
N GLY A 113 3.65 21.50 -6.11
CA GLY A 113 4.55 22.65 -6.04
C GLY A 113 4.17 23.67 -4.94
N PRO A 114 4.80 24.85 -4.91
CA PRO A 114 4.80 25.72 -3.73
C PRO A 114 3.53 26.56 -3.48
N ILE A 115 2.64 26.73 -4.45
CA ILE A 115 1.63 27.83 -4.40
C ILE A 115 0.34 27.43 -3.65
N LYS A 116 -0.03 26.14 -3.60
CA LYS A 116 -1.27 25.66 -2.91
C LYS A 116 -1.15 24.27 -2.28
N GLN A 117 0.06 23.91 -1.83
CA GLN A 117 0.33 22.55 -1.33
C GLN A 117 -0.51 22.19 -0.10
N GLY A 118 -0.60 23.09 0.88
CA GLY A 118 -1.25 22.82 2.17
C GLY A 118 -2.76 22.52 2.07
N THR A 119 -3.51 23.33 1.30
CA THR A 119 -4.97 23.13 1.17
C THR A 119 -5.32 21.83 0.45
N MET A 120 -4.61 21.53 -0.65
CA MET A 120 -4.87 20.32 -1.44
C MET A 120 -4.47 19.06 -0.68
N GLN A 121 -3.33 19.10 0.02
CA GLN A 121 -2.90 18.02 0.90
C GLN A 121 -3.87 17.84 2.08
N GLY A 122 -4.38 18.93 2.66
CA GLY A 122 -5.42 18.88 3.67
C GLY A 122 -6.70 18.20 3.18
N ILE A 123 -7.20 18.54 1.99
CA ILE A 123 -8.37 17.88 1.40
C ILE A 123 -8.11 16.37 1.17
N PHE A 124 -6.95 16.03 0.63
CA PHE A 124 -6.55 14.64 0.40
C PHE A 124 -6.56 13.83 1.70
N PHE A 125 -5.94 14.35 2.76
CA PHE A 125 -5.96 13.70 4.07
C PHE A 125 -7.36 13.62 4.67
N SER A 126 -8.15 14.69 4.63
CA SER A 126 -9.51 14.69 5.18
C SER A 126 -10.39 13.60 4.56
N VAL A 127 -10.27 13.36 3.25
CA VAL A 127 -10.99 12.27 2.56
C VAL A 127 -10.49 10.91 3.03
N GLY A 128 -9.16 10.72 3.14
CA GLY A 128 -8.56 9.48 3.62
C GLY A 128 -8.99 9.13 5.05
N GLU A 129 -8.89 10.08 5.96
CA GLU A 129 -9.26 9.91 7.38
C GLU A 129 -10.77 9.68 7.57
N SER A 130 -11.61 10.26 6.70
CA SER A 130 -13.05 9.97 6.73
C SER A 130 -13.33 8.49 6.45
N LEU A 131 -12.61 7.88 5.51
CA LEU A 131 -12.73 6.45 5.24
C LEU A 131 -12.25 5.60 6.42
N VAL A 132 -11.22 6.04 7.15
CA VAL A 132 -10.75 5.36 8.37
C VAL A 132 -11.80 5.43 9.49
N LEU A 133 -12.52 6.55 9.60
CA LEU A 133 -13.60 6.70 10.59
C LEU A 133 -14.79 5.77 10.29
N PHE A 134 -15.23 5.70 9.03
CA PHE A 134 -16.41 4.93 8.64
C PHE A 134 -16.12 3.47 8.24
N GLY A 135 -14.87 3.14 7.94
CA GLY A 135 -14.44 1.83 7.46
C GLY A 135 -14.72 0.69 8.45
N PRO A 136 -14.25 0.76 9.71
CA PRO A 136 -14.41 -0.34 10.66
C PRO A 136 -15.88 -0.70 10.96
N PRO A 137 -16.79 0.27 11.20
CA PRO A 137 -18.22 -0.06 11.36
C PRO A 137 -18.82 -0.75 10.13
N LEU A 138 -18.50 -0.26 8.93
CA LEU A 138 -19.02 -0.81 7.67
C LEU A 138 -18.51 -2.23 7.42
N ILE A 139 -17.20 -2.46 7.60
CA ILE A 139 -16.57 -3.76 7.43
C ILE A 139 -17.09 -4.74 8.49
N ASN A 140 -17.24 -4.31 9.74
CA ASN A 140 -17.81 -5.15 10.79
C ASN A 140 -19.24 -5.58 10.47
N PHE A 141 -20.09 -4.65 10.02
CA PHE A 141 -21.44 -4.98 9.59
C PHE A 141 -21.42 -5.99 8.42
N ALA A 142 -20.62 -5.74 7.39
CA ALA A 142 -20.50 -6.65 6.25
C ALA A 142 -19.99 -8.04 6.68
N TYR A 143 -19.06 -8.10 7.63
CA TYR A 143 -18.49 -9.33 8.14
C TYR A 143 -19.53 -10.17 8.90
N GLN A 144 -20.35 -9.55 9.74
CA GLN A 144 -21.39 -10.28 10.46
C GLN A 144 -22.44 -10.86 9.51
N THR A 145 -22.86 -10.11 8.50
CA THR A 145 -23.97 -10.49 7.61
C THR A 145 -23.55 -11.41 6.47
N TYR A 146 -22.42 -11.13 5.82
CA TYR A 146 -21.98 -11.81 4.60
C TYR A 146 -20.68 -12.62 4.77
N GLY A 147 -19.99 -12.46 5.89
CA GLY A 147 -18.73 -13.12 6.17
C GLY A 147 -17.51 -12.48 5.47
N PRO A 148 -16.33 -13.11 5.61
CA PRO A 148 -15.06 -12.54 5.16
C PRO A 148 -14.85 -12.60 3.64
N ARG A 149 -15.42 -13.60 2.96
CA ARG A 149 -15.21 -13.81 1.52
C ARG A 149 -15.52 -12.59 0.64
N PRO A 150 -16.71 -11.98 0.70
CA PRO A 150 -17.03 -10.83 -0.14
C PRO A 150 -16.17 -9.62 0.19
N ILE A 151 -15.79 -9.42 1.46
CA ILE A 151 -14.89 -8.33 1.88
C ILE A 151 -13.54 -8.45 1.16
N TRP A 152 -12.93 -9.64 1.18
CA TRP A 152 -11.66 -9.86 0.50
C TRP A 152 -11.75 -9.67 -1.02
N VAL A 153 -12.84 -10.12 -1.66
CA VAL A 153 -13.04 -9.90 -3.10
C VAL A 153 -13.11 -8.40 -3.40
N MET A 154 -13.83 -7.63 -2.58
CA MET A 154 -13.93 -6.18 -2.73
C MET A 154 -12.57 -5.49 -2.62
N GLU A 155 -11.74 -5.90 -1.66
CA GLU A 155 -10.36 -5.37 -1.50
C GLU A 155 -9.48 -5.72 -2.71
N ILE A 156 -9.52 -6.98 -3.20
CA ILE A 156 -8.77 -7.40 -4.39
C ILE A 156 -9.16 -6.54 -5.60
N LEU A 157 -10.46 -6.29 -5.79
CA LEU A 157 -10.96 -5.42 -6.86
C LEU A 157 -10.49 -3.97 -6.69
N LEU A 158 -10.55 -3.43 -5.48
CA LEU A 158 -10.11 -2.05 -5.17
C LEU A 158 -8.62 -1.86 -5.48
N PHE A 159 -7.75 -2.75 -5.02
CA PHE A 159 -6.31 -2.69 -5.30
C PHE A 159 -6.00 -2.91 -6.78
N SER A 160 -6.70 -3.84 -7.43
CA SER A 160 -6.54 -4.08 -8.88
C SER A 160 -6.95 -2.84 -9.69
N PHE A 161 -8.06 -2.21 -9.32
CA PHE A 161 -8.52 -0.96 -9.93
C PHE A 161 -7.54 0.19 -9.67
N GLY A 162 -7.00 0.29 -8.45
CA GLY A 162 -5.95 1.26 -8.11
C GLY A 162 -4.69 1.09 -8.97
N ILE A 163 -4.21 -0.14 -9.16
CA ILE A 163 -3.08 -0.44 -10.06
C ILE A 163 -3.43 -0.07 -11.50
N PHE A 164 -4.62 -0.41 -11.97
CA PHE A 164 -5.09 -0.07 -13.30
C PHE A 164 -5.09 1.45 -13.54
N LEU A 165 -5.71 2.22 -12.65
CA LEU A 165 -5.69 3.68 -12.70
C LEU A 165 -4.28 4.24 -12.62
N TRP A 166 -3.42 3.67 -11.78
CA TRP A 166 -2.02 4.07 -11.66
C TRP A 166 -1.26 3.90 -12.97
N LEU A 167 -1.45 2.77 -13.66
CA LEU A 167 -0.82 2.49 -14.95
C LEU A 167 -1.34 3.40 -16.05
N LEU A 168 -2.66 3.66 -16.11
CA LEU A 168 -3.25 4.60 -17.06
C LEU A 168 -2.70 6.01 -16.87
N CYS A 169 -2.63 6.47 -15.62
CA CYS A 169 -2.14 7.79 -15.30
C CYS A 169 -0.60 7.86 -15.25
N TYR A 170 0.13 6.74 -15.37
CA TYR A 170 1.57 6.67 -15.12
C TYR A 170 2.38 7.70 -15.92
N GLN A 171 1.94 8.01 -17.14
CA GLN A 171 2.57 9.02 -18.00
C GLN A 171 2.26 10.47 -17.57
N ARG A 172 1.11 10.71 -16.92
CA ARG A 172 0.67 12.04 -16.46
C ARG A 172 1.28 12.45 -15.12
N LEU A 173 1.75 11.51 -14.29
CA LEU A 173 2.31 11.79 -12.95
C LEU A 173 3.73 12.42 -12.94
N VAL A 174 4.10 13.24 -13.94
CA VAL A 174 5.40 13.96 -13.99
C VAL A 174 5.49 14.98 -12.86
N PRO A 175 6.44 14.82 -11.90
CA PRO A 175 6.61 15.77 -10.82
C PRO A 175 6.88 17.16 -11.40
N ALA A 176 6.21 18.18 -10.85
CA ALA A 176 6.43 19.57 -11.26
C ALA A 176 7.88 20.00 -11.04
N SER A 177 8.58 19.38 -10.08
CA SER A 177 10.02 19.59 -9.84
C SER A 177 10.90 19.17 -11.02
N GLU A 178 10.54 18.11 -11.75
CA GLU A 178 11.28 17.68 -12.94
C GLU A 178 10.95 18.59 -14.13
N ALA A 179 9.70 19.05 -14.25
CA ALA A 179 9.33 20.07 -15.24
C ALA A 179 10.06 21.41 -15.01
N LEU A 180 10.20 21.84 -13.75
CA LEU A 180 10.94 23.04 -13.37
C LEU A 180 12.45 22.88 -13.61
N LYS A 181 13.04 21.72 -13.27
CA LYS A 181 14.46 21.44 -13.58
C LYS A 181 14.72 21.50 -15.07
N LEU A 182 13.84 20.91 -15.89
CA LEU A 182 13.95 20.97 -17.36
C LEU A 182 13.79 22.40 -17.88
N ALA A 183 12.89 23.20 -17.31
CA ALA A 183 12.74 24.61 -17.66
C ALA A 183 13.97 25.45 -17.28
N ASN A 184 14.55 25.21 -16.10
CA ASN A 184 15.73 25.94 -15.61
C ASN A 184 17.01 25.52 -16.35
N ILE A 185 17.15 24.24 -16.70
CA ILE A 185 18.20 23.76 -17.63
C ILE A 185 18.00 24.42 -19.00
N ARG A 186 16.77 24.44 -19.53
CA ARG A 186 16.44 25.10 -20.78
C ARG A 186 16.87 26.57 -20.76
N GLU A 187 16.49 27.33 -19.74
CA GLU A 187 16.92 28.73 -19.57
C GLU A 187 18.45 28.89 -19.52
N ARG A 188 19.18 27.99 -18.85
CA ARG A 188 20.65 28.02 -18.86
C ARG A 188 21.21 27.75 -20.25
N THR A 189 20.66 26.78 -20.98
CA THR A 189 21.04 26.53 -22.38
C THR A 189 20.57 27.60 -23.36
N THR A 190 19.56 28.43 -23.06
CA THR A 190 19.24 29.61 -23.89
C THR A 190 20.12 30.81 -23.55
N LYS A 191 20.60 30.92 -22.30
CA LYS A 191 21.54 31.98 -21.88
C LYS A 191 22.97 31.72 -22.37
N CYS A 192 23.39 30.48 -22.50
CA CYS A 192 24.57 30.14 -23.29
C CYS A 192 24.13 30.03 -24.76
N GLY A 193 24.45 31.03 -25.59
CA GLY A 193 24.24 30.96 -27.04
C GLY A 193 24.84 29.69 -27.67
N PRO A 194 24.47 29.33 -28.92
CA PRO A 194 24.87 28.08 -29.53
C PRO A 194 26.39 27.90 -29.45
N LEU A 195 26.82 26.71 -28.99
CA LEU A 195 28.22 26.29 -29.04
C LEU A 195 28.75 26.62 -30.45
N PRO A 196 29.84 27.40 -30.58
CA PRO A 196 30.41 27.68 -31.88
C PRO A 196 30.73 26.35 -32.57
N SER A 197 30.21 26.20 -33.79
CA SER A 197 30.55 25.11 -34.68
C SER A 197 32.06 25.07 -34.83
N GLY A 198 32.70 24.09 -34.20
CA GLY A 198 34.12 23.83 -34.32
C GLY A 198 34.41 23.39 -35.75
N LYS A 199 34.72 24.36 -36.61
CA LYS A 199 35.35 24.13 -37.90
C LYS A 199 36.86 24.01 -37.64
N ASN A 200 37.41 22.88 -38.08
CA ASN A 200 38.81 22.50 -38.03
C ASN A 200 39.76 23.65 -38.39
N ASP A 201 40.89 23.74 -37.69
CA ASP A 201 42.20 23.95 -38.33
C ASP A 201 43.27 23.28 -37.48
N GLY A 202 43.87 22.22 -38.04
CA GLY A 202 45.15 21.72 -37.60
C GLY A 202 46.25 22.68 -38.07
N GLY A 203 47.17 23.02 -37.19
CA GLY A 203 48.31 23.85 -37.56
C GLY A 203 49.00 24.46 -36.35
N LEU A 204 50.15 23.89 -36.02
CA LEU A 204 51.36 24.55 -35.49
C LEU A 204 51.18 25.95 -34.86
N LEU A 205 51.66 26.12 -33.62
CA LEU A 205 52.66 27.14 -33.29
C LEU A 205 53.27 26.91 -31.90
N HIS A 206 54.57 26.64 -31.95
CA HIS A 206 55.56 26.76 -30.87
C HIS A 206 55.85 28.26 -30.61
N VAL A 207 56.67 28.57 -29.59
CA VAL A 207 57.24 29.89 -29.17
C VAL A 207 56.41 30.53 -28.04
N ASP A 208 56.89 30.73 -26.81
CA ASP A 208 58.19 30.58 -26.11
C ASP A 208 57.95 30.00 -24.70
#